data_AF-A0A9X2GAS5-F1
#
_entry.id   AF-A0A9X2GAS5-F1
#
_cell.length_a   1.000
_cell.length_b   1.000
_cell.length_c   1.000
_cell.angle_alpha   90.00
_cell.angle_beta   90.00
_cell.angle_gamma   90.00
#
_symmetry.space_group_name_H-M   'P 1'
#
loop_
_entity.id
_entity.type
_entity.pdbx_description
1 polymer ?
#
loop_
_entity_poly.entity_id
_entity_poly.type
_entity_poly.pdbx_seq_one_letter_code
_entity_poly.pdbx_strand_id
1 'polypeptide(L)'
;MDARFPQREDGQVDIDLGPEWTLFTEALNDCVSSRPPRGAVGNGPSTYWVDVALGTLDSALASGSDRPFTWGNATLMRLKAGRVEARNEYDGDDIEGQFLEVETLRDLLARWRREIVRSAAGATSALSETYRRNPMPDYKV
;
A
#
# COMPACT_ATOMS: atom_id res chain seq x y z
N MET A 1 -15.81 -3.68 9.48
CA MET A 1 -15.11 -3.71 8.17
C MET A 1 -14.85 -5.16 7.81
N ASP A 2 -15.20 -5.56 6.59
CA ASP A 2 -14.96 -6.92 6.09
C ASP A 2 -13.85 -6.88 5.03
N ALA A 3 -12.61 -7.08 5.48
CA ALA A 3 -11.44 -7.01 4.63
C ALA A 3 -11.19 -8.34 3.91
N ARG A 4 -11.18 -8.30 2.58
CA ARG A 4 -10.88 -9.39 1.66
C ARG A 4 -9.54 -9.15 0.96
N PHE A 5 -8.86 -10.24 0.62
CA PHE A 5 -7.54 -10.21 -0.02
C PHE A 5 -7.58 -11.03 -1.33
N PRO A 6 -8.23 -10.52 -2.38
CA PRO A 6 -8.34 -11.25 -3.64
C PRO A 6 -6.96 -11.44 -4.26
N GLN A 7 -6.65 -12.69 -4.62
CA GLN A 7 -5.47 -13.03 -5.40
C GLN A 7 -5.80 -12.92 -6.89
N ARG A 8 -4.92 -12.26 -7.63
CA ARG A 8 -4.95 -12.11 -9.08
C ARG A 8 -4.29 -13.29 -9.78
N GLU A 9 -4.57 -13.45 -11.07
CA GLU A 9 -3.95 -14.48 -11.92
C GLU A 9 -2.41 -14.36 -12.00
N ASP A 10 -1.88 -13.14 -11.85
CA ASP A 10 -0.45 -12.82 -11.81
C ASP A 10 0.20 -13.07 -10.42
N GLY A 11 -0.56 -13.64 -9.46
CA GLY A 11 -0.11 -13.90 -8.10
C GLY A 11 -0.06 -12.67 -7.20
N GLN A 12 -0.42 -11.49 -7.69
CA GLN A 12 -0.55 -10.31 -6.83
C GLN A 12 -1.77 -10.48 -5.91
N VAL A 13 -1.67 -9.92 -4.71
CA VAL A 13 -2.75 -9.89 -3.73
C VAL A 13 -3.16 -8.43 -3.56
N ASP A 14 -4.41 -8.13 -3.91
CA ASP A 14 -5.01 -6.81 -3.68
C ASP A 14 -5.73 -6.82 -2.32
N ILE A 15 -6.20 -5.66 -1.87
CA ILE A 15 -7.07 -5.53 -0.70
C ILE A 15 -8.42 -4.93 -1.10
N ASP A 16 -9.51 -5.41 -0.50
CA ASP A 16 -10.86 -4.89 -0.68
C ASP A 16 -11.54 -4.79 0.69
N LEU A 17 -11.87 -3.57 1.11
CA LEU A 17 -12.46 -3.28 2.42
C LEU A 17 -13.99 -3.15 2.39
N GLY A 18 -14.60 -3.36 1.23
CA GLY A 18 -16.04 -3.21 0.98
C GLY A 18 -16.45 -1.81 0.50
N PRO A 19 -17.72 -1.65 0.08
CA PRO A 19 -18.21 -0.46 -0.62
C PRO A 19 -18.24 0.81 0.24
N GLU A 20 -18.24 0.67 1.56
CA GLU A 20 -18.16 1.81 2.48
C GLU A 20 -16.73 2.35 2.61
N TRP A 21 -15.73 1.63 2.12
CA TRP A 21 -14.29 1.89 2.32
C TRP A 21 -13.54 2.07 1.00
N THR A 22 -14.21 2.62 -0.02
CA THR A 22 -13.66 2.77 -1.37
C THR A 22 -12.36 3.57 -1.40
N LEU A 23 -12.31 4.73 -0.72
CA LEU A 23 -11.13 5.59 -0.73
C LEU A 23 -9.92 4.94 -0.04
N PHE A 24 -10.13 4.21 1.06
CA PHE A 24 -9.05 3.42 1.64
C PHE A 24 -8.66 2.22 0.77
N THR A 25 -9.61 1.58 0.12
CA THR A 25 -9.34 0.47 -0.81
C THR A 25 -8.46 0.96 -1.96
N GLU A 26 -8.79 2.09 -2.56
CA GLU A 26 -8.00 2.74 -3.60
C GLU A 26 -6.63 3.15 -3.07
N ALA A 27 -6.57 3.86 -1.94
CA ALA A 27 -5.32 4.32 -1.36
C ALA A 27 -4.35 3.20 -0.99
N LEU A 28 -4.86 2.09 -0.44
CA LEU A 28 -4.02 0.93 -0.10
C LEU A 28 -3.47 0.23 -1.35
N ASN A 29 -4.28 0.06 -2.38
CA ASN A 29 -3.83 -0.58 -3.63
C ASN A 29 -2.93 0.34 -4.48
N ASP A 30 -3.01 1.65 -4.31
CA ASP A 30 -2.19 2.65 -5.01
C ASP A 30 -0.86 2.96 -4.27
N CYS A 31 -0.90 3.14 -2.94
CA CYS A 31 0.27 3.52 -2.13
C CYS A 31 1.12 2.33 -1.66
N VAL A 32 0.50 1.16 -1.43
CA VAL A 32 1.17 0.00 -0.81
C VAL A 32 1.42 -1.07 -1.87
N SER A 33 0.39 -1.79 -2.32
CA SER A 33 0.54 -2.87 -3.31
C SER A 33 1.38 -4.08 -2.85
N SER A 34 1.09 -5.23 -3.47
CA SER A 34 1.89 -6.46 -3.35
C SER A 34 2.97 -6.58 -4.43
N ARG A 35 3.16 -5.54 -5.25
CA ARG A 35 4.16 -5.52 -6.31
C ARG A 35 5.57 -5.44 -5.72
N PRO A 36 6.56 -6.12 -6.31
CA PRO A 36 7.94 -5.86 -5.94
C PRO A 36 8.33 -4.40 -6.27
N PRO A 37 9.33 -3.83 -5.57
CA PRO A 37 9.87 -2.53 -5.96
C PRO A 37 10.50 -2.62 -7.36
N ARG A 38 10.52 -1.48 -8.06
CA ARG A 38 11.10 -1.40 -9.42
C ARG A 38 12.55 -1.89 -9.39
N GLY A 39 12.92 -2.73 -10.36
CA GLY A 39 14.27 -3.29 -10.47
C GLY A 39 14.53 -4.54 -9.64
N ALA A 40 13.55 -5.06 -8.89
CA ALA A 40 13.68 -6.33 -8.20
C ALA A 40 13.86 -7.50 -9.21
N VAL A 41 14.75 -8.43 -8.87
CA VAL A 41 15.05 -9.63 -9.69
C VAL A 41 13.97 -10.72 -9.52
N GLY A 42 13.25 -10.67 -8.39
CA GLY A 42 12.22 -11.64 -8.02
C GLY A 42 10.90 -11.43 -8.75
N ASN A 43 10.15 -12.51 -8.89
CA ASN A 43 9.05 -12.59 -9.83
C ASN A 43 7.64 -12.75 -9.22
N GLY A 44 7.57 -12.80 -7.89
CA GLY A 44 6.34 -13.03 -7.16
C GLY A 44 5.81 -11.78 -6.47
N PRO A 45 4.66 -11.91 -5.80
CA PRO A 45 4.19 -10.89 -4.87
C PRO A 45 5.24 -10.66 -3.77
N SER A 46 5.33 -9.42 -3.30
CA SER A 46 6.34 -8.93 -2.36
C SER A 46 5.67 -8.19 -1.21
N THR A 47 6.19 -8.38 0.00
CA THR A 47 5.72 -7.63 1.18
C THR A 47 6.39 -6.26 1.31
N TYR A 48 7.34 -5.93 0.42
CA TYR A 48 8.20 -4.76 0.55
C TYR A 48 7.44 -3.48 0.89
N TRP A 49 6.40 -3.14 0.12
CA TRP A 49 5.68 -1.90 0.35
C TRP A 49 4.78 -1.94 1.58
N VAL A 50 4.27 -3.11 1.95
CA VAL A 50 3.55 -3.28 3.23
C VAL A 50 4.49 -3.02 4.40
N ASP A 51 5.72 -3.55 4.33
CA ASP A 51 6.76 -3.35 5.34
C ASP A 51 7.20 -1.88 5.41
N VAL A 52 7.33 -1.21 4.24
CA VAL A 52 7.60 0.24 4.16
C VAL A 52 6.46 1.05 4.79
N ALA A 53 5.21 0.77 4.45
CA ALA A 53 4.05 1.50 4.97
C ALA A 53 3.91 1.37 6.49
N LEU A 54 4.21 0.18 7.05
CA LEU A 54 4.27 -0.02 8.50
C LEU A 54 5.37 0.85 9.14
N GLY A 55 6.58 0.82 8.59
CA GLY A 55 7.70 1.61 9.11
C GLY A 55 7.51 3.12 9.02
N THR A 56 6.91 3.61 7.92
CA THR A 56 6.62 5.05 7.77
C THR A 56 5.47 5.49 8.65
N LEU A 57 4.44 4.66 8.86
CA LEU A 57 3.38 4.91 9.84
C LEU A 57 3.96 5.04 11.25
N ASP A 58 4.84 4.12 11.66
CA ASP A 58 5.49 4.16 12.97
C ASP A 58 6.33 5.44 13.15
N SER A 59 7.03 5.86 12.11
CA SER A 59 7.82 7.09 12.09
C SER A 59 6.92 8.34 12.17
N ALA A 60 5.77 8.33 11.50
CA ALA A 60 4.80 9.41 11.55
C ALA A 60 4.17 9.54 12.96
N LEU A 61 3.85 8.42 13.61
CA LEU A 61 3.35 8.40 14.99
C LEU A 61 4.38 8.96 15.97
N ALA A 62 5.64 8.54 15.84
CA ALA A 62 6.72 8.99 16.72
C ALA A 62 7.03 10.49 16.57
N SER A 63 6.95 11.01 15.34
CA SER A 63 7.22 12.43 15.05
C SER A 63 6.00 13.34 15.26
N GLY A 64 4.79 12.79 15.32
CA GLY A 64 3.55 13.56 15.32
C GLY A 64 3.32 14.35 14.04
N SER A 65 3.99 13.98 12.94
CA SER A 65 3.88 14.69 11.67
C SER A 65 2.54 14.43 10.99
N ASP A 66 1.93 15.48 10.48
CA ASP A 66 0.72 15.45 9.64
C ASP A 66 1.05 15.34 8.15
N ARG A 67 2.32 15.24 7.78
CA ARG A 67 2.73 14.99 6.39
C ARG A 67 2.32 13.58 5.96
N PRO A 68 2.06 13.34 4.68
CA PRO A 68 1.84 12.01 4.15
C PRO A 68 2.99 11.06 4.50
N PHE A 69 2.67 9.91 5.10
CA PHE A 69 3.65 8.87 5.38
C PHE A 69 3.77 7.86 4.23
N THR A 70 2.81 7.87 3.31
CA THR A 70 2.89 7.15 2.04
C THR A 70 2.01 7.84 0.99
N TRP A 71 2.38 7.69 -0.28
CA TRP A 71 1.69 8.24 -1.45
C TRP A 71 1.76 7.25 -2.61
N GLY A 72 0.71 7.27 -3.43
CA GLY A 72 0.61 6.50 -4.66
C GLY A 72 0.67 7.43 -5.87
N ASN A 73 -0.06 7.06 -6.93
CA ASN A 73 -0.16 7.85 -8.16
C ASN A 73 -1.29 8.89 -8.13
N ALA A 74 -2.29 8.70 -7.27
CA ALA A 74 -3.45 9.59 -7.17
C ALA A 74 -3.94 9.77 -5.73
N THR A 75 -3.42 8.97 -4.80
CA THR A 75 -3.86 8.94 -3.41
C THR A 75 -2.71 9.10 -2.44
N LEU A 76 -3.01 9.51 -1.21
CA LEU A 76 -2.05 9.56 -0.12
C LEU A 76 -2.69 9.13 1.19
N MET A 77 -1.84 8.73 2.15
CA MET A 77 -2.25 8.51 3.53
C MET A 77 -1.39 9.33 4.49
N ARG A 78 -2.04 9.97 5.47
CA ARG A 78 -1.38 10.78 6.52
C ARG A 78 -1.99 10.55 7.89
N LEU A 79 -1.28 10.95 8.94
CA LEU A 79 -1.86 11.04 10.28
C LEU A 79 -2.56 12.37 10.46
N LYS A 80 -3.78 12.34 10.99
CA LYS A 80 -4.56 13.54 11.30
C LYS A 80 -5.41 13.26 12.53
N ALA A 81 -5.21 14.07 13.57
CA ALA A 81 -5.90 13.95 14.85
C ALA A 81 -5.86 12.52 15.46
N GLY A 82 -4.72 11.83 15.35
CA GLY A 82 -4.52 10.48 15.91
C GLY A 82 -5.12 9.34 15.09
N ARG A 83 -5.72 9.65 13.92
CA ARG A 83 -6.29 8.69 12.98
C ARG A 83 -5.52 8.75 11.66
N VAL A 84 -5.62 7.70 10.86
CA VAL A 84 -5.11 7.70 9.49
C VAL A 84 -6.19 8.23 8.58
N GLU A 85 -5.85 9.23 7.76
CA GLU A 85 -6.69 9.74 6.69
C GLU A 85 -6.18 9.19 5.34
N ALA A 86 -7.08 8.61 4.54
CA ALA A 86 -6.88 8.36 3.11
C ALA A 86 -7.59 9.46 2.31
N ARG A 87 -6.94 9.97 1.27
CA ARG A 87 -7.48 11.02 0.38
C ARG A 87 -6.87 10.97 -1.01
N ASN A 88 -7.54 11.59 -1.98
CA ASN A 88 -6.91 11.88 -3.26
C ASN A 88 -5.92 13.04 -3.09
N GLU A 89 -4.81 12.98 -3.81
CA GLU A 89 -3.77 14.03 -3.75
C GLU A 89 -4.22 15.34 -4.41
N TYR A 90 -5.19 15.25 -5.33
CA TYR A 90 -5.72 16.39 -6.09
C TYR A 90 -6.88 17.10 -5.37
N ASP A 91 -7.41 16.50 -4.31
CA ASP A 91 -8.51 17.08 -3.54
C ASP A 91 -8.00 18.23 -2.67
N GLY A 92 -8.76 19.33 -2.62
CA GLY A 92 -8.53 20.42 -1.68
C GLY A 92 -8.73 19.97 -0.23
N ASP A 93 -8.21 20.74 0.74
CA ASP A 93 -8.38 20.45 2.17
C ASP A 93 -9.84 20.59 2.68
N ASP A 94 -10.73 21.15 1.86
CA ASP A 94 -12.16 21.26 2.07
C ASP A 94 -12.93 19.97 1.77
N ILE A 95 -12.31 19.02 1.05
CA ILE A 95 -12.89 17.70 0.78
C ILE A 95 -12.46 16.75 1.90
N GLU A 96 -13.45 16.15 2.56
CA GLU A 96 -13.21 15.22 3.65
C GLU A 96 -12.67 13.89 3.13
N GLY A 97 -11.51 13.46 3.66
CA GLY A 97 -10.97 12.13 3.41
C GLY A 97 -11.69 11.03 4.21
N GLN A 98 -11.27 9.79 4.01
CA GLN A 98 -11.76 8.68 4.82
C GLN A 98 -10.82 8.40 5.99
N PHE A 99 -11.35 8.05 7.16
CA PHE A 99 -10.55 7.87 8.37
C PHE A 99 -10.60 6.46 8.96
N LEU A 100 -9.44 5.97 9.39
CA LEU A 100 -9.28 4.73 10.15
C LEU A 100 -8.46 4.95 11.42
N GLU A 101 -8.76 4.14 12.43
CA GLU A 101 -7.88 4.01 13.58
C GLU A 101 -6.53 3.41 13.16
N VAL A 102 -5.46 3.91 13.77
CA VAL A 102 -4.08 3.48 13.49
C VAL A 102 -3.92 1.97 13.65
N GLU A 103 -4.44 1.41 14.74
CA GLU A 103 -4.36 -0.02 15.02
C GLU A 103 -5.16 -0.85 14.01
N THR A 104 -6.29 -0.33 13.52
CA THR A 104 -7.05 -0.98 12.45
C THR A 104 -6.22 -1.06 11.16
N LEU A 105 -5.52 0.02 10.79
CA LEU A 105 -4.63 -0.02 9.62
C LEU A 105 -3.48 -1.01 9.82
N ARG A 106 -2.85 -1.03 10.99
CA ARG A 106 -1.78 -1.99 11.32
C ARG A 106 -2.26 -3.44 11.18
N ASP A 107 -3.44 -3.75 11.71
CA ASP A 107 -4.03 -5.07 11.60
C ASP A 107 -4.32 -5.46 10.13
N LEU A 108 -4.82 -4.52 9.32
CA LEU A 108 -5.05 -4.73 7.89
C LEU A 108 -3.75 -5.01 7.14
N LEU A 109 -2.72 -4.19 7.34
CA LEU A 109 -1.41 -4.37 6.72
C LEU A 109 -0.78 -5.69 7.15
N ALA A 110 -0.86 -6.05 8.43
CA ALA A 110 -0.35 -7.32 8.93
C ALA A 110 -1.09 -8.53 8.35
N ARG A 111 -2.42 -8.45 8.17
CA ARG A 111 -3.22 -9.48 7.50
C ARG A 111 -2.84 -9.58 6.02
N TRP A 112 -2.77 -8.45 5.32
CA TRP A 112 -2.40 -8.41 3.91
C TRP A 112 -1.02 -9.01 3.67
N ARG A 113 -0.04 -8.64 4.50
CA ARG A 113 1.31 -9.22 4.49
C ARG A 113 1.31 -10.74 4.55
N ARG A 114 0.47 -11.33 5.42
CA ARG A 114 0.37 -12.80 5.52
C ARG A 114 -0.18 -13.42 4.25
N GLU A 115 -1.19 -12.82 3.63
CA GLU A 115 -1.78 -13.31 2.38
C GLU A 115 -0.81 -13.18 1.21
N ILE A 116 -0.03 -12.10 1.13
CA ILE A 116 1.07 -11.94 0.18
C ILE A 116 2.10 -13.07 0.33
N VAL A 117 2.52 -13.37 1.57
CA VAL A 117 3.47 -14.47 1.83
C VAL A 117 2.89 -15.84 1.44
N ARG A 118 1.62 -16.09 1.74
CA ARG A 118 0.93 -17.33 1.32
C ARG A 118 0.89 -17.44 -0.21
N SER A 119 0.56 -16.35 -0.90
CA SER A 119 0.51 -16.31 -2.35
C SER A 119 1.91 -16.51 -2.97
N ALA A 120 2.95 -15.86 -2.42
CA ALA A 120 4.34 -16.05 -2.84
C ALA A 120 4.80 -17.50 -2.69
N ALA A 121 4.39 -18.20 -1.62
CA ALA A 121 4.70 -19.61 -1.43
C ALA A 121 4.02 -20.54 -2.45
N GLY A 122 2.88 -20.13 -3.01
CA GLY A 122 2.16 -20.86 -4.06
C GLY A 122 2.53 -20.45 -5.49
N ALA A 123 3.13 -19.28 -5.69
CA ALA A 123 3.48 -18.73 -7.00
C ALA A 123 4.85 -19.23 -7.47
N THR A 124 4.86 -20.24 -8.35
CA THR A 124 6.08 -20.77 -9.00
C THR A 124 6.50 -20.02 -10.27
N SER A 125 5.81 -18.92 -10.64
CA SER A 125 5.93 -18.31 -11.97
C SER A 125 6.74 -17.01 -12.01
N ALA A 126 7.49 -16.82 -13.10
CA ALA A 126 8.35 -15.67 -13.36
C ALA A 126 7.57 -14.40 -13.80
N LEU A 127 8.05 -13.16 -13.53
CA LEU A 127 7.44 -11.91 -14.00
C LEU A 127 7.61 -11.78 -15.51
N SER A 128 6.64 -11.11 -16.13
CA SER A 128 6.70 -10.73 -17.53
C SER A 128 7.90 -9.80 -17.81
N GLU A 129 8.51 -9.97 -18.99
CA GLU A 129 9.73 -9.26 -19.38
C GLU A 129 9.54 -7.73 -19.48
N THR A 130 8.31 -7.28 -19.74
CA THR A 130 7.94 -5.86 -19.92
C THR A 130 8.15 -5.02 -18.65
N TYR A 131 8.00 -5.60 -17.45
CA TYR A 131 8.25 -4.91 -16.18
C TYR A 131 9.75 -4.70 -15.89
N ARG A 132 10.63 -5.53 -16.48
CA ARG A 132 12.08 -5.50 -16.20
C ARG A 132 12.83 -4.33 -16.87
N ARG A 133 12.25 -3.65 -17.85
CA ARG A 133 12.99 -2.77 -18.78
C ARG A 133 12.85 -1.25 -18.56
N ASN A 134 12.14 -0.78 -17.54
CA ASN A 134 12.12 0.66 -17.23
C ASN A 134 13.08 1.00 -16.08
N PRO A 135 14.33 1.43 -16.38
CA PRO A 135 15.25 1.92 -15.37
C PRO A 135 14.71 3.18 -14.68
N MET A 136 15.01 3.35 -13.40
CA MET A 136 14.87 4.64 -12.73
C MET A 136 15.83 5.64 -13.39
N PRO A 137 15.42 6.89 -13.68
CA PRO A 137 16.38 7.94 -13.99
C PRO A 137 17.29 8.14 -12.77
N ASP A 138 18.60 8.15 -13.00
CA ASP A 138 19.61 8.43 -11.96
C ASP A 138 19.35 9.81 -11.35
N TYR A 139 18.81 9.86 -10.14
CA TYR A 139 18.88 11.05 -9.32
C TYR A 139 20.24 11.06 -8.62
N LYS A 140 21.15 11.92 -9.10
CA LYS A 140 22.38 12.23 -8.39
C LYS A 140 22.01 12.99 -7.10
N VAL A 141 22.42 12.45 -5.97
CA VAL A 141 22.39 13.11 -4.64
C VAL A 141 23.38 14.26 -4.61
#